data_AF-A0A956JM56-F1
#
_entry.id   AF-A0A956JM56-F1
#
_cell.length_a   1.000
_cell.length_b   1.000
_cell.length_c   1.000
_cell.angle_alpha   90.00
_cell.angle_beta   90.00
_cell.angle_gamma   90.00
#
_symmetry.space_group_name_H-M   'P 1'
#
loop_
_entity.id
_entity.type
_entity.pdbx_description
1 polymer ?
#
loop_
_entity_poly.entity_id
_entity_poly.type
_entity_poly.pdbx_seq_one_letter_code
_entity_poly.pdbx_strand_id
1 'polypeptide(L)'
;VCNRGLKTVGAGLNTAFYGGDPEELLCVATYDQNLGAGECVIVSCDVNGEVMGKVHVEGNDDGMGGKTALECIDTNNGDIVDPIECG
;
A
#
# COMPACT_ATOMS: atom_id res chain seq x y z
N VAL A 1 -2.37 -1.60 6.12
CA VAL A 1 -3.29 -0.55 5.62
C VAL A 1 -4.41 -0.35 6.62
N CYS A 2 -4.77 0.90 6.93
CA CYS A 2 -5.82 1.23 7.90
C CYS A 2 -6.83 2.20 7.31
N ASN A 3 -8.12 1.96 7.52
CA ASN A 3 -9.16 2.92 7.19
C ASN A 3 -9.22 4.01 8.27
N ARG A 4 -8.71 5.20 7.96
CA ARG A 4 -8.73 6.35 8.86
C ARG A 4 -9.99 7.22 8.72
N GLY A 5 -10.86 6.89 7.77
CA GLY A 5 -12.13 7.58 7.52
C GLY A 5 -13.28 7.05 8.37
N LEU A 6 -14.44 7.71 8.25
CA LEU A 6 -15.68 7.31 8.92
C LEU A 6 -16.57 6.37 8.10
N LYS A 7 -16.26 6.21 6.80
CA LYS A 7 -17.00 5.33 5.89
C LYS A 7 -16.24 4.03 5.71
N THR A 8 -16.98 2.94 5.57
CA THR A 8 -16.40 1.64 5.18
C THR A 8 -15.69 1.76 3.84
N VAL A 9 -14.48 1.24 3.76
CA VAL A 9 -13.73 1.04 2.51
C VAL A 9 -14.01 -0.39 2.03
N GLY A 10 -14.36 -0.52 0.75
CA GLY A 10 -14.67 -1.81 0.15
C GLY A 10 -13.44 -2.69 -0.02
N ALA A 11 -13.65 -3.99 0.00
CA ALA A 11 -12.66 -4.97 -0.46
C ALA A 11 -12.20 -4.68 -1.89
N GLY A 12 -11.01 -5.18 -2.25
CA GLY A 12 -10.46 -5.06 -3.60
C GLY A 12 -9.62 -3.81 -3.83
N LEU A 13 -9.31 -3.03 -2.79
CA LEU A 13 -8.45 -1.86 -2.94
C LEU A 13 -6.98 -2.29 -3.01
N ASN A 14 -6.25 -1.69 -3.95
CA ASN A 14 -4.84 -1.99 -4.17
C ASN A 14 -3.93 -1.17 -3.25
N THR A 15 -2.77 -1.74 -2.93
CA THR A 15 -1.65 -1.10 -2.24
C THR A 15 -0.40 -1.39 -3.03
N ALA A 16 0.26 -0.35 -3.51
CA ALA A 16 1.50 -0.46 -4.28
C ALA A 16 2.71 -0.32 -3.36
N PHE A 17 3.76 -1.09 -3.66
CA PHE A 17 5.05 -1.05 -3.01
C PHE A 17 6.10 -0.66 -4.04
N TYR A 18 6.85 0.38 -3.76
CA TYR A 18 7.89 0.93 -4.63
C TYR A 18 9.24 0.91 -3.91
N GLY A 19 10.34 0.74 -4.66
CA GLY A 19 11.69 0.76 -4.11
C GLY A 19 12.76 0.80 -5.20
N GLY A 20 14.02 0.87 -4.77
CA GLY A 20 15.16 1.03 -5.68
C GLY A 20 15.57 2.48 -5.93
N ASP A 21 16.61 2.67 -6.75
CA ASP A 21 17.09 3.98 -7.22
C ASP A 21 17.50 3.87 -8.71
N PRO A 22 16.68 4.36 -9.67
CA PRO A 22 15.42 5.08 -9.46
C PRO A 22 14.31 4.18 -8.88
N GLU A 23 13.28 4.81 -8.31
CA GLU A 23 12.14 4.10 -7.72
C GLU A 23 11.32 3.37 -8.79
N GLU A 24 11.09 2.07 -8.58
CA GLU A 24 10.31 1.19 -9.45
C GLU A 24 9.24 0.44 -8.67
N LEU A 25 8.16 0.04 -9.35
CA LEU A 25 7.10 -0.79 -8.76
C LEU A 25 7.64 -2.18 -8.44
N LEU A 26 7.62 -2.55 -7.17
CA LEU A 26 8.02 -3.87 -6.69
C LEU A 26 6.86 -4.86 -6.80
N CYS A 27 5.71 -4.52 -6.23
CA CYS A 27 4.50 -5.32 -6.30
C CYS A 27 3.24 -4.54 -5.90
N VAL A 28 2.07 -5.14 -6.19
CA VAL A 28 0.76 -4.63 -5.78
C VAL A 28 0.06 -5.71 -4.96
N ALA A 29 -0.42 -5.35 -3.78
CA ALA A 29 -1.24 -6.21 -2.95
C ALA A 29 -2.69 -5.71 -2.91
N THR A 30 -3.63 -6.64 -2.82
CA THR A 30 -5.05 -6.35 -2.69
C THR A 30 -5.57 -7.06 -1.44
N TYR A 31 -6.47 -6.42 -0.68
CA TYR A 31 -7.15 -7.06 0.44
C TYR A 31 -8.60 -7.40 0.08
N ASP A 32 -9.10 -8.54 0.55
CA ASP A 32 -10.40 -9.13 0.20
C ASP A 32 -11.51 -8.85 1.23
N GLN A 33 -11.19 -8.08 2.27
CA GLN A 33 -12.13 -7.72 3.33
C GLN A 33 -12.53 -6.23 3.27
N ASN A 34 -13.76 -5.93 3.69
CA ASN A 34 -14.15 -4.55 3.91
C ASN A 34 -13.48 -4.02 5.19
N LEU A 35 -13.05 -2.76 5.17
CA LEU A 35 -12.48 -2.09 6.34
C LEU A 35 -13.46 -1.05 6.87
N GLY A 36 -14.05 -1.30 8.03
CA GLY A 36 -14.79 -0.32 8.81
C GLY A 36 -13.91 0.82 9.33
N ALA A 37 -14.52 1.85 9.90
CA ALA A 37 -13.80 2.99 10.44
C ALA A 37 -12.82 2.56 11.56
N GLY A 38 -11.54 2.88 11.40
CA GLY A 38 -10.48 2.52 12.34
C GLY A 38 -9.94 1.09 12.19
N GLU A 39 -10.51 0.27 11.31
CA GLU A 39 -10.03 -1.09 11.08
C GLU A 39 -8.78 -1.10 10.19
N CYS A 40 -7.93 -2.09 10.42
CA CYS A 40 -6.68 -2.28 9.69
C CYS A 40 -6.57 -3.71 9.18
N VAL A 41 -5.87 -3.86 8.06
CA VAL A 41 -5.50 -5.14 7.47
C VAL A 41 -4.00 -5.16 7.15
N ILE A 42 -3.41 -6.33 7.30
CA ILE A 42 -2.06 -6.62 6.82
C ILE A 42 -2.16 -6.96 5.34
N VAL A 43 -1.39 -6.24 4.52
CA VAL A 43 -1.22 -6.54 3.09
C VAL A 43 0.24 -6.85 2.84
N SER A 44 0.48 -7.79 1.95
CA SER A 44 1.82 -8.22 1.56
C SER A 44 1.79 -8.80 0.15
N CYS A 45 2.89 -8.69 -0.57
CA CYS A 45 3.12 -9.37 -1.84
C CYS A 45 4.57 -9.86 -1.89
N ASP A 46 4.79 -10.94 -2.61
CA ASP A 46 6.12 -11.50 -2.82
C ASP A 46 6.81 -10.79 -3.99
N VAL A 47 8.10 -10.52 -3.82
CA VAL A 47 8.94 -9.88 -4.82
C VAL A 47 10.12 -10.79 -5.15
N ASN A 48 10.50 -10.85 -6.42
CA ASN A 48 11.65 -11.63 -6.84
C ASN A 48 12.93 -10.80 -6.69
N GLY A 49 13.90 -11.32 -5.96
CA GLY A 49 15.19 -10.66 -5.76
C GLY A 49 15.29 -9.94 -4.41
N GLU A 50 16.36 -9.19 -4.24
CA GLU A 50 16.65 -8.46 -3.02
C GLU A 50 16.05 -7.06 -3.09
N VAL A 51 15.27 -6.67 -2.06
CA VAL A 51 14.79 -5.29 -1.91
C VAL A 51 15.82 -4.50 -1.13
N MET A 52 16.51 -3.60 -1.83
CA MET A 52 17.55 -2.76 -1.26
C MET A 52 17.02 -1.35 -1.01
N GLY A 53 17.32 -0.81 0.17
CA GLY A 53 16.91 0.54 0.53
C GLY A 53 15.42 0.65 0.88
N LYS A 54 14.96 1.89 1.07
CA LYS A 54 13.61 2.18 1.58
C LYS A 54 12.53 1.72 0.61
N VAL A 55 11.41 1.27 1.16
CA VAL A 55 10.20 0.93 0.42
C VAL A 55 9.15 2.01 0.65
N HIS A 56 8.70 2.68 -0.40
CA HIS A 56 7.51 3.54 -0.35
C HIS A 56 6.28 2.67 -0.56
N VAL A 57 5.31 2.77 0.36
CA VAL A 57 4.04 2.05 0.31
C VAL A 57 2.92 3.06 0.11
N GLU A 58 2.07 2.85 -0.90
CA GLU A 58 0.94 3.72 -1.19
C GLU A 58 -0.36 2.90 -1.23
N GLY A 59 -1.30 3.20 -0.33
CA GLY A 59 -2.65 2.61 -0.36
C GLY A 59 -3.55 3.29 -1.39
N ASN A 60 -4.55 2.57 -1.94
CA ASN A 60 -5.41 3.06 -3.03
C ASN A 60 -4.60 3.39 -4.29
N ASP A 61 -3.60 2.56 -4.60
CA ASP A 61 -2.74 2.69 -5.78
C ASP A 61 -2.56 1.32 -6.43
N ASP A 62 -2.77 1.25 -7.74
CA ASP A 62 -2.62 0.07 -8.57
C ASP A 62 -1.24 -0.08 -9.22
N GLY A 63 -0.28 0.79 -8.87
CA GLY A 63 1.06 0.79 -9.46
C GLY A 63 1.15 1.56 -10.78
N MET A 64 0.04 2.13 -11.26
CA MET A 64 -0.04 2.95 -12.47
C MET A 64 -0.52 4.38 -12.17
N GLY A 65 -0.56 4.77 -10.89
CA GLY A 65 -1.09 6.05 -10.42
C GLY A 65 -2.63 6.08 -10.33
N GLY A 66 -3.29 4.92 -10.40
CA GLY A 66 -4.74 4.80 -10.31
C GLY A 66 -5.24 4.89 -8.86
N LYS A 67 -5.84 6.04 -8.51
CA LYS A 67 -6.59 6.21 -7.24
C LYS A 67 -8.08 6.05 -7.53
N THR A 68 -8.67 4.93 -7.08
CA THR A 68 -10.05 4.56 -7.43
C THR A 68 -11.07 4.96 -6.36
N ALA A 69 -10.66 5.04 -5.10
CA ALA A 69 -11.50 5.53 -4.00
C ALA A 69 -11.29 7.04 -3.76
N LEU A 70 -12.38 7.76 -3.53
CA LEU A 70 -12.37 9.15 -3.07
C LEU A 70 -12.14 9.18 -1.56
N GLU A 71 -10.99 9.69 -1.13
CA GLU A 71 -10.66 9.89 0.27
C GLU A 71 -10.67 11.38 0.63
N CYS A 72 -10.99 11.69 1.89
CA CYS A 72 -11.04 13.09 2.34
C CYS A 72 -9.66 13.75 2.42
N ILE A 73 -8.60 12.95 2.56
CA ILE A 73 -7.20 13.36 2.63
C ILE A 73 -6.41 12.33 1.81
N ASP A 74 -6.07 12.66 0.57
CA ASP A 74 -5.38 11.78 -0.38
C ASP A 74 -3.86 11.70 -0.17
N THR A 75 -3.33 12.55 0.71
CA THR A 75 -1.91 12.61 1.08
C THR A 75 -1.54 11.71 2.26
N ASN A 76 -2.51 11.02 2.89
CA ASN A 76 -2.26 10.15 4.05
C ASN A 76 -2.20 8.65 3.70
N ASN A 77 -2.20 8.36 2.40
CA ASN A 77 -2.18 7.01 1.85
C ASN A 77 -0.78 6.40 1.78
N GLY A 78 0.24 7.26 1.82
CA GLY A 78 1.64 6.89 1.72
C GLY A 78 2.31 6.71 3.08
N ASP A 79 3.21 5.74 3.16
CA ASP A 79 4.19 5.61 4.25
C ASP A 79 5.54 5.12 3.69
N ILE A 80 6.63 5.39 4.39
CA ILE A 80 7.97 4.91 4.02
C ILE A 80 8.42 3.90 5.06
N VAL A 81 8.72 2.68 4.62
CA VAL A 81 9.12 1.58 5.48
C VAL A 81 10.57 1.22 5.18
N ASP A 82 11.39 1.10 6.23
CA ASP A 82 12.73 0.53 6.08
C ASP A 82 12.59 -0.98 5.81
N PRO A 83 13.34 -1.56 4.86
CA PRO A 83 13.28 -2.98 4.57
C PRO A 83 13.66 -3.77 5.82
N ILE A 84 12.90 -4.82 6.11
CA ILE A 84 13.29 -5.79 7.14
C ILE A 84 14.43 -6.61 6.52
N GLU A 85 15.67 -6.30 6.90
CA GLU A 85 16.82 -7.13 6.52
C GLU A 85 16.62 -8.55 7.08
N CYS A 86 16.35 -9.50 6.20
CA CYS A 86 16.47 -10.92 6.54
C CYS A 86 17.96 -11.28 6.49
N GLY A 87 18.63 -11.21 7.66
CA GLY A 87 20.00 -11.68 7.84
C GLY A 87 20.15 -13.20 7.83
#